data_AF-A0A8T3MPS7-F1
#
_entry.id   AF-A0A8T3MPS7-F1
#
_cell.length_a   1.000
_cell.length_b   1.000
_cell.length_c   1.000
_cell.angle_alpha   90.00
_cell.angle_beta   90.00
_cell.angle_gamma   90.00
#
_symmetry.space_group_name_H-M   'P 1'
#
loop_
_entity.id
_entity.type
_entity.pdbx_description
1 polymer ?
#
loop_
_entity_poly.entity_id
_entity_poly.type
_entity_poly.pdbx_seq_one_letter_code
_entity_poly.pdbx_strand_id
1 'polypeptide(L)'
;MPSDRPPRAAEELPGLKSQAGAALGAAKELLKAHVELGKTELSEIGGQLARVLALGGLALAAVLLAGILLALGGVLFMGEWLFGSLGWGVLHGTLLFMGVAVAALIVALRAGRIGRWLVLGTFVAAVLAIVLGLALPNRVYTAVGESLRLAVDPAVRPLLVGIVLVALIGAIVGVVTALAAGGGGRGAVAAFVGGLLLGAIIGALTAIDFAPGAGAAVGITIGLIVWIGLMLADLVRTGVAVDSLKARFYPSQTVDTAKETFEWLKERMPPGIGS
;
A
#
# COMPACT_ATOMS: atom_id res chain seq x y z
N MET A 1 47.23 -0.75 72.10
CA MET A 1 45.96 -1.50 72.15
C MET A 1 46.01 -2.57 71.05
N PRO A 2 46.12 -3.86 71.38
CA PRO A 2 46.01 -4.92 70.39
C PRO A 2 44.55 -5.13 70.02
N SER A 3 44.26 -5.25 68.72
CA SER A 3 42.92 -5.49 68.18
C SER A 3 42.57 -6.97 68.19
N ASP A 4 41.66 -7.38 69.06
CA ASP A 4 41.02 -8.70 69.01
C ASP A 4 40.02 -8.75 67.84
N ARG A 5 40.49 -9.17 66.67
CA ARG A 5 39.61 -9.75 65.64
C ARG A 5 39.59 -11.27 65.85
N PRO A 6 38.43 -11.91 66.06
CA PRO A 6 38.38 -13.36 66.12
C PRO A 6 38.87 -13.96 64.80
N PRO A 7 39.56 -15.11 64.82
CA PRO A 7 39.97 -15.81 63.60
C PRO A 7 38.73 -16.13 62.77
N ARG A 8 38.72 -15.72 61.50
CA ARG A 8 37.69 -16.14 60.54
C ARG A 8 37.68 -17.67 60.54
N ALA A 9 36.53 -18.26 60.87
CA ALA A 9 36.31 -19.69 60.71
C ALA A 9 36.75 -20.08 59.30
N ALA A 10 37.63 -21.08 59.18
CA ALA A 10 38.03 -21.60 57.89
C ALA A 10 36.76 -22.13 57.20
N GLU A 11 36.30 -21.43 56.15
CA GLU A 11 35.26 -21.96 55.27
C GLU A 11 35.74 -23.30 54.74
N GLU A 12 35.09 -24.39 55.13
CA GLU A 12 35.32 -25.70 54.54
C GLU A 12 35.06 -25.59 53.03
N LEU A 13 36.12 -25.80 52.25
CA LEU A 13 36.03 -25.74 50.79
C LEU A 13 35.00 -26.80 50.33
N PRO A 14 33.97 -26.40 49.55
CA PRO A 14 32.92 -27.32 49.13
C PRO A 14 33.53 -28.52 48.37
N GLY A 15 33.11 -29.73 48.74
CA GLY A 15 33.63 -30.96 48.11
C GLY A 15 33.34 -31.02 46.60
N LEU A 16 34.21 -31.68 45.83
CA LEU A 16 34.11 -31.78 44.35
C LEU A 16 32.72 -32.21 43.84
N LYS A 17 32.02 -33.07 44.60
CA LYS A 17 30.65 -33.50 44.26
C LYS A 17 29.62 -32.37 44.38
N SER A 18 29.75 -31.49 45.37
CA SER A 18 28.83 -30.35 45.52
C SER A 18 29.12 -29.27 44.47
N GLN A 19 30.39 -29.06 44.13
CA GLN A 19 30.78 -28.17 43.03
C GLN A 19 30.30 -28.69 41.67
N ALA A 20 30.45 -29.99 41.40
CA ALA A 20 29.93 -30.61 40.18
C ALA A 20 28.39 -30.56 40.11
N GLY A 21 27.71 -30.77 41.24
CA GLY A 21 26.26 -30.63 41.34
C GLY A 21 25.78 -29.20 41.09
N ALA A 22 26.47 -28.20 41.65
CA ALA A 22 26.19 -26.79 41.42
C ALA A 22 26.43 -26.39 39.96
N ALA A 23 27.51 -26.89 39.33
CA ALA A 23 27.80 -26.67 37.93
C ALA A 23 26.73 -27.28 37.00
N LEU A 24 26.32 -28.53 37.27
CA LEU A 24 25.23 -29.20 36.54
C LEU A 24 23.89 -28.49 36.73
N GLY A 25 23.62 -27.96 37.93
CA GLY A 25 22.43 -27.16 38.22
C GLY A 25 22.40 -25.86 37.42
N ALA A 26 23.51 -25.11 37.44
CA ALA A 26 23.66 -23.89 36.65
C ALA A 26 23.54 -24.15 35.14
N ALA A 27 24.12 -25.25 34.65
CA ALA A 27 24.00 -25.64 33.24
C ALA A 27 22.54 -25.94 32.84
N LYS A 28 21.78 -26.62 33.71
CA LYS A 28 20.35 -26.89 33.48
C LYS A 28 19.52 -25.62 33.48
N GLU A 29 19.77 -24.69 34.41
CA GLU A 29 19.07 -23.40 34.45
C GLU A 29 19.41 -22.53 33.22
N LEU A 30 20.66 -22.52 32.76
CA LEU A 30 21.06 -21.83 31.53
C LEU A 30 20.36 -22.41 30.29
N LEU A 31 20.27 -23.73 30.19
CA LEU A 31 19.58 -24.41 29.09
C LEU A 31 18.08 -24.09 29.12
N LYS A 32 17.47 -24.11 30.31
CA LYS A 32 16.07 -23.73 30.49
C LYS A 32 15.83 -22.27 30.08
N ALA A 33 16.73 -21.35 30.41
CA ALA A 33 16.62 -19.95 30.00
C ALA A 33 16.66 -19.79 28.47
N HIS A 34 17.52 -20.52 27.76
CA HIS A 34 17.54 -20.53 26.29
C HIS A 34 16.25 -21.09 25.69
N VAL A 35 15.71 -22.17 26.28
CA VAL A 35 14.44 -22.76 25.83
C VAL A 35 13.28 -21.78 26.05
N GLU A 36 13.21 -21.09 27.19
CA GLU A 36 12.16 -20.11 27.46
C GLU A 36 12.29 -18.84 26.61
N LEU A 37 13.51 -18.36 26.36
CA LEU A 37 13.77 -17.27 25.41
C LEU A 37 13.30 -17.66 24.00
N GLY A 38 13.70 -18.85 23.53
CA GLY A 38 13.30 -19.37 22.23
C GLY A 38 11.78 -19.54 22.10
N LYS A 39 11.09 -20.04 23.13
CA LYS A 39 9.62 -20.12 23.14
C LYS A 39 8.96 -18.74 23.04
N THR A 40 9.51 -17.74 23.73
CA THR A 40 8.99 -16.38 23.73
C THR A 40 9.13 -15.74 22.35
N GLU A 41 10.33 -15.79 21.76
CA GLU A 41 10.57 -15.31 20.39
C GLU A 41 9.69 -16.04 19.36
N LEU A 42 9.57 -17.37 19.45
CA LEU A 42 8.70 -18.15 18.56
C LEU A 42 7.23 -17.80 18.71
N SER A 43 6.75 -17.50 19.92
CA SER A 43 5.37 -17.06 20.15
C SER A 43 5.10 -15.70 19.51
N GLU A 44 6.03 -14.75 19.67
CA GLU A 44 5.94 -13.43 19.04
C GLU A 44 5.97 -13.53 17.51
N ILE A 45 6.90 -14.31 16.95
CA ILE A 45 6.98 -14.60 15.51
C ILE A 45 5.67 -15.26 15.04
N GLY A 46 5.14 -16.21 15.79
CA GLY A 46 3.88 -16.90 15.49
C GLY A 46 2.69 -15.95 15.41
N GLY A 47 2.55 -15.02 16.35
CA GLY A 47 1.50 -13.99 16.32
C GLY A 47 1.62 -13.06 15.11
N GLN A 48 2.85 -12.69 14.75
CA GLN A 48 3.12 -11.87 13.57
C GLN A 48 2.84 -12.62 12.26
N LEU A 49 3.19 -13.90 12.19
CA LEU A 49 2.90 -14.79 11.07
C LEU A 49 1.39 -14.96 10.90
N ALA A 50 0.65 -15.22 11.98
CA ALA A 50 -0.80 -15.34 11.95
C ALA A 50 -1.47 -14.10 11.38
N ARG A 51 -1.02 -12.90 11.77
CA ARG A 51 -1.52 -11.63 11.20
C ARG A 51 -1.23 -11.51 9.70
N VAL A 52 -0.02 -11.88 9.26
CA VAL A 52 0.34 -11.82 7.84
C VAL A 52 -0.46 -12.83 7.03
N LEU A 53 -0.66 -14.05 7.54
CA LEU A 53 -1.52 -15.06 6.92
C LEU A 53 -2.97 -14.60 6.85
N ALA A 54 -3.51 -13.96 7.90
CA ALA A 54 -4.86 -13.43 7.90
C ALA A 54 -5.03 -12.32 6.85
N LEU A 55 -4.06 -11.41 6.73
CA LEU A 55 -4.08 -10.36 5.69
C LEU A 55 -3.89 -10.93 4.28
N GLY A 56 -3.05 -11.95 4.12
CA GLY A 56 -2.90 -12.68 2.86
C GLY A 56 -4.18 -13.40 2.46
N GLY A 57 -4.85 -14.05 3.40
CA GLY A 57 -6.16 -14.68 3.20
C GLY A 57 -7.24 -13.66 2.83
N LEU A 58 -7.27 -12.49 3.50
CA LEU A 58 -8.16 -11.39 3.15
C LEU A 58 -7.90 -10.88 1.73
N ALA A 59 -6.64 -10.70 1.35
CA ALA A 59 -6.28 -10.27 0.00
C ALA A 59 -6.74 -11.28 -1.06
N LEU A 60 -6.50 -12.57 -0.82
CA LEU A 60 -6.95 -13.64 -1.72
C LEU A 60 -8.47 -13.68 -1.84
N ALA A 61 -9.19 -13.61 -0.71
CA ALA A 61 -10.66 -13.59 -0.71
C ALA A 61 -11.22 -12.37 -1.46
N ALA A 62 -10.61 -11.21 -1.28
CA ALA A 62 -11.00 -9.99 -2.00
C ALA A 62 -10.76 -10.11 -3.51
N VAL A 63 -9.62 -10.65 -3.95
CA VAL A 63 -9.36 -10.91 -5.37
C VAL A 63 -10.35 -11.91 -5.95
N LEU A 64 -10.67 -12.97 -5.21
CA LEU A 64 -11.67 -13.97 -5.63
C LEU A 64 -13.05 -13.32 -5.80
N LEU A 65 -13.49 -12.53 -4.83
CA LEU A 65 -14.75 -11.80 -4.91
C LEU A 65 -14.77 -10.80 -6.08
N ALA A 66 -13.67 -10.08 -6.31
CA ALA A 66 -13.53 -9.21 -7.47
C ALA A 66 -13.63 -9.99 -8.79
N GLY A 67 -13.01 -11.18 -8.86
CA GLY A 67 -13.10 -12.07 -10.03
C GLY A 67 -14.51 -12.59 -10.27
N ILE A 68 -15.23 -13.00 -9.21
CA ILE A 68 -16.63 -13.43 -9.29
C ILE A 68 -17.51 -12.27 -9.76
N LEU A 69 -17.35 -11.09 -9.18
CA LEU A 69 -18.09 -9.89 -9.60
C LEU A 69 -17.80 -9.56 -11.06
N LEU A 70 -16.55 -9.62 -11.50
CA LEU A 70 -16.21 -9.34 -12.89
C LEU A 70 -16.78 -10.39 -13.85
N ALA A 71 -16.80 -11.66 -13.47
CA ALA A 71 -17.40 -12.74 -14.27
C ALA A 71 -18.93 -12.59 -14.39
N LEU A 72 -19.62 -12.41 -13.26
CA LEU A 72 -21.08 -12.23 -13.24
C LEU A 72 -21.49 -10.89 -13.86
N GLY A 73 -20.79 -9.83 -13.49
CA GLY A 73 -20.99 -8.48 -13.96
C GLY A 73 -20.69 -8.30 -15.43
N GLY A 74 -19.68 -8.97 -15.98
CA GLY A 74 -19.37 -8.89 -17.40
C GLY A 74 -20.53 -9.35 -18.28
N VAL A 75 -21.20 -10.42 -17.88
CA VAL A 75 -22.39 -10.94 -18.57
C VAL A 75 -23.59 -9.98 -18.42
N LEU A 76 -23.81 -9.44 -17.22
CA LEU A 76 -24.90 -8.48 -16.97
C LEU A 76 -24.67 -7.12 -17.66
N PHE A 77 -23.42 -6.67 -17.70
CA PHE A 77 -23.00 -5.37 -18.26
C PHE A 77 -23.18 -5.34 -19.78
N MET A 78 -22.94 -6.45 -20.47
CA MET A 78 -23.23 -6.58 -21.92
C MET A 78 -24.74 -6.46 -22.23
N GLY A 79 -25.62 -6.74 -21.26
CA GLY A 79 -27.07 -6.67 -21.42
C GLY A 79 -27.68 -5.27 -21.23
N GLU A 80 -27.12 -4.43 -20.35
CA GLU A 80 -27.69 -3.12 -19.96
C GLU A 80 -26.70 -1.97 -20.19
N TRP A 81 -26.03 -2.01 -21.35
CA TRP A 81 -24.85 -1.22 -21.66
C TRP A 81 -25.01 0.27 -21.30
N LEU A 82 -24.15 0.72 -20.38
CA LEU A 82 -23.96 2.09 -19.89
C LEU A 82 -24.97 2.68 -18.87
N PHE A 83 -26.19 2.14 -18.73
CA PHE A 83 -27.26 2.81 -17.95
C PHE A 83 -27.89 1.98 -16.81
N GLY A 84 -27.55 0.70 -16.67
CA GLY A 84 -28.02 -0.12 -15.56
C GLY A 84 -27.31 0.23 -14.24
N SER A 85 -28.08 0.50 -13.18
CA SER A 85 -27.53 0.71 -11.82
C SER A 85 -26.74 -0.50 -11.30
N LEU A 86 -27.07 -1.71 -11.77
CA LEU A 86 -26.39 -2.95 -11.43
C LEU A 86 -24.96 -3.01 -12.00
N GLY A 87 -24.75 -2.57 -13.24
CA GLY A 87 -23.43 -2.59 -13.88
C GLY A 87 -22.41 -1.72 -13.15
N TRP A 88 -22.83 -0.52 -12.72
CA TRP A 88 -22.02 0.37 -11.90
C TRP A 88 -21.69 -0.24 -10.53
N GLY A 89 -22.68 -0.84 -9.86
CA GLY A 89 -22.47 -1.52 -8.58
C GLY A 89 -21.44 -2.64 -8.67
N VAL A 90 -21.49 -3.44 -9.74
CA VAL A 90 -20.51 -4.52 -9.97
C VAL A 90 -19.11 -3.95 -10.25
N LEU A 91 -18.99 -2.91 -11.07
CA LEU A 91 -17.71 -2.25 -11.33
C LEU A 91 -17.10 -1.67 -10.05
N HIS A 92 -17.89 -0.93 -9.26
CA HIS A 92 -17.45 -0.35 -7.99
C HIS A 92 -17.07 -1.43 -6.97
N GLY A 93 -17.87 -2.49 -6.85
CA GLY A 93 -17.54 -3.63 -6.00
C GLY A 93 -16.23 -4.29 -6.40
N THR A 94 -16.02 -4.52 -7.69
CA THR A 94 -14.77 -5.09 -8.22
C THR A 94 -13.56 -4.23 -7.89
N LEU A 95 -13.66 -2.93 -8.16
CA LEU A 95 -12.59 -1.97 -7.86
C LEU A 95 -12.33 -1.85 -6.36
N LEU A 96 -13.39 -1.81 -5.54
CA LEU A 96 -13.27 -1.75 -4.09
C LEU A 96 -12.55 -2.98 -3.54
N PHE A 97 -12.94 -4.19 -3.96
CA PHE A 97 -12.27 -5.42 -3.52
C PHE A 97 -10.83 -5.49 -4.00
N MET A 98 -10.54 -5.02 -5.22
CA MET A 98 -9.16 -4.88 -5.70
C MET A 98 -8.35 -3.92 -4.81
N GLY A 99 -8.92 -2.77 -4.46
CA GLY A 99 -8.30 -1.82 -3.54
C GLY A 99 -8.07 -2.40 -2.14
N VAL A 100 -9.03 -3.15 -1.60
CA VAL A 100 -8.89 -3.85 -0.32
C VAL A 100 -7.80 -4.91 -0.39
N ALA A 101 -7.70 -5.68 -1.48
CA ALA A 101 -6.65 -6.67 -1.66
C ALA A 101 -5.25 -6.02 -1.66
N VAL A 102 -5.08 -4.95 -2.45
CA VAL A 102 -3.84 -4.17 -2.48
C VAL A 102 -3.51 -3.58 -1.12
N ALA A 103 -4.50 -2.98 -0.44
CA ALA A 103 -4.33 -2.42 0.90
C ALA A 103 -3.90 -3.50 1.90
N ALA A 104 -4.55 -4.68 1.91
CA ALA A 104 -4.22 -5.78 2.80
C ALA A 104 -2.78 -6.27 2.61
N LEU A 105 -2.32 -6.40 1.35
CA LEU A 105 -0.93 -6.74 1.03
C LEU A 105 0.04 -5.66 1.54
N ILE A 106 -0.26 -4.39 1.29
CA ILE A 106 0.56 -3.27 1.75
C ILE A 106 0.64 -3.22 3.29
N VAL A 107 -0.47 -3.45 4.00
CA VAL A 107 -0.47 -3.59 5.48
C VAL A 107 0.39 -4.77 5.92
N ALA A 108 0.27 -5.92 5.25
CA ALA A 108 1.03 -7.12 5.60
C ALA A 108 2.54 -6.89 5.47
N LEU A 109 2.93 -6.14 4.44
CA LEU A 109 4.30 -5.70 4.17
C LEU A 109 4.75 -4.52 5.05
N ARG A 110 3.83 -3.93 5.84
CA ARG A 110 4.04 -2.69 6.62
C ARG A 110 4.61 -1.55 5.77
N ALA A 111 4.22 -1.50 4.50
CA ALA A 111 4.66 -0.50 3.55
C ALA A 111 3.61 0.61 3.43
N GLY A 112 4.04 1.81 3.03
CA GLY A 112 3.17 2.84 2.47
C GLY A 112 2.18 3.54 3.41
N ARG A 113 1.50 4.55 2.84
CA ARG A 113 0.58 5.46 3.55
C ARG A 113 -0.88 5.27 3.10
N ILE A 114 -1.44 4.08 3.35
CA ILE A 114 -2.77 3.67 2.87
C ILE A 114 -3.87 4.70 3.22
N GLY A 115 -3.91 5.16 4.48
CA GLY A 115 -4.95 6.10 4.93
C GLY A 115 -4.91 7.43 4.17
N ARG A 116 -3.71 7.94 3.85
CA ARG A 116 -3.56 9.18 3.07
C ARG A 116 -4.09 9.00 1.64
N TRP A 117 -3.77 7.86 1.01
CA TRP A 117 -4.22 7.57 -0.35
C TRP A 117 -5.72 7.30 -0.41
N LEU A 118 -6.30 6.68 0.61
CA LEU A 118 -7.74 6.51 0.74
C LEU A 118 -8.43 7.88 0.81
N VAL A 119 -7.97 8.77 1.69
CA VAL A 119 -8.53 10.13 1.81
C VAL A 119 -8.44 10.88 0.49
N LEU A 120 -7.29 10.83 -0.21
CA LEU A 120 -7.13 11.50 -1.49
C LEU A 120 -8.03 10.91 -2.58
N GLY A 121 -8.14 9.57 -2.66
CA GLY A 121 -9.02 8.90 -3.60
C GLY A 121 -10.51 9.20 -3.36
N THR A 122 -10.94 9.19 -2.10
CA THR A 122 -12.30 9.58 -1.69
C THR A 122 -12.58 11.05 -1.99
N PHE A 123 -11.62 11.94 -1.75
CA PHE A 123 -11.74 13.34 -2.11
C PHE A 123 -11.92 13.52 -3.62
N VAL A 124 -11.08 12.87 -4.43
CA VAL A 124 -11.22 12.88 -5.90
C VAL A 124 -12.58 12.32 -6.34
N ALA A 125 -13.04 11.21 -5.74
CA ALA A 125 -14.35 10.66 -6.01
C ALA A 125 -15.47 11.66 -5.74
N ALA A 126 -15.45 12.30 -4.57
CA ALA A 126 -16.48 13.25 -4.16
C ALA A 126 -16.50 14.49 -5.07
N VAL A 127 -15.33 15.06 -5.37
CA VAL A 127 -15.21 16.21 -6.27
C VAL A 127 -15.74 15.87 -7.66
N LEU A 128 -15.31 14.75 -8.24
CA LEU A 128 -15.77 14.35 -9.58
C LEU A 128 -17.25 13.97 -9.61
N ALA A 129 -17.74 13.31 -8.57
CA ALA A 129 -19.17 12.99 -8.45
C ALA A 129 -20.03 14.25 -8.42
N ILE A 130 -19.60 15.29 -7.70
CA ILE A 130 -20.31 16.58 -7.66
C ILE A 130 -20.18 17.30 -9.00
N VAL A 131 -18.97 17.43 -9.53
CA VAL A 131 -18.71 18.18 -10.78
C VAL A 131 -19.47 17.56 -11.96
N LEU A 132 -19.39 16.25 -12.11
CA LEU A 132 -20.04 15.54 -13.22
C LEU A 132 -21.54 15.31 -12.94
N GLY A 133 -21.93 14.98 -11.71
CA GLY A 133 -23.33 14.74 -11.35
C GLY A 133 -24.21 15.99 -11.39
N LEU A 134 -23.62 17.17 -11.22
CA LEU A 134 -24.31 18.46 -11.43
C LEU A 134 -24.09 19.04 -12.84
N ALA A 135 -23.42 18.29 -13.73
CA ALA A 135 -23.07 18.70 -15.08
C ALA A 135 -22.40 20.09 -15.14
N LEU A 136 -21.56 20.43 -14.14
CA LEU A 136 -20.96 21.76 -14.04
C LEU A 136 -20.14 22.15 -15.27
N PRO A 137 -19.30 21.26 -15.86
CA PRO A 137 -18.53 21.63 -17.04
C PRO A 137 -19.42 21.93 -18.24
N ASN A 138 -20.45 21.11 -18.50
CA ASN A 138 -21.43 21.37 -19.54
C ASN A 138 -22.07 22.77 -19.38
N ARG A 139 -22.52 23.12 -18.17
CA ARG A 139 -23.12 24.44 -17.90
C ARG A 139 -22.16 25.59 -18.16
N VAL A 140 -20.90 25.44 -17.77
CA VAL A 140 -19.85 26.44 -18.05
C VAL A 140 -19.64 26.58 -19.56
N TYR A 141 -19.56 25.47 -20.29
CA TYR A 141 -19.36 25.50 -21.75
C TYR A 141 -20.56 26.12 -22.48
N THR A 142 -21.78 25.84 -22.02
CA THR A 142 -23.01 26.49 -22.51
C THR A 142 -22.94 28.01 -22.31
N ALA A 143 -22.63 28.45 -21.10
CA ALA A 143 -22.54 29.88 -20.77
C ALA A 143 -21.46 30.61 -21.59
N VAL A 144 -20.28 29.99 -21.77
CA VAL A 144 -19.22 30.53 -22.63
C VAL A 144 -19.71 30.64 -24.08
N GLY A 145 -20.31 29.58 -24.62
CA GLY A 145 -20.81 29.60 -26.00
C GLY A 145 -21.90 30.64 -26.24
N GLU A 146 -22.78 30.87 -25.27
CA GLU A 146 -23.80 31.92 -25.30
C GLU A 146 -23.19 33.33 -25.24
N SER A 147 -22.21 33.54 -24.35
CA SER A 147 -21.53 34.83 -24.20
C SER A 147 -20.80 35.25 -25.48
N LEU A 148 -20.24 34.28 -26.20
CA LEU A 148 -19.53 34.49 -27.47
C LEU A 148 -20.47 34.59 -28.67
N ARG A 149 -21.78 34.38 -28.48
CA ARG A 149 -22.81 34.37 -29.55
C ARG A 149 -22.41 33.49 -30.72
N LEU A 150 -21.85 32.32 -30.44
CA LEU A 150 -21.40 31.40 -31.48
C LEU A 150 -22.59 31.00 -32.35
N ALA A 151 -22.46 31.17 -33.67
CA ALA A 151 -23.43 30.74 -34.68
C ALA A 151 -23.42 29.21 -34.88
N VAL A 152 -23.50 28.48 -33.77
CA VAL A 152 -23.49 27.02 -33.68
C VAL A 152 -24.80 26.60 -33.02
N ASP A 153 -25.35 25.49 -33.50
CA ASP A 153 -26.50 24.81 -32.89
C ASP A 153 -26.32 24.71 -31.36
N PRO A 154 -27.26 25.22 -30.55
CA PRO A 154 -27.22 25.11 -29.10
C PRO A 154 -26.98 23.68 -28.58
N ALA A 155 -27.45 22.65 -29.28
CA ALA A 155 -27.32 21.25 -28.86
C ALA A 155 -25.86 20.75 -28.87
N VAL A 156 -25.03 21.22 -29.81
CA VAL A 156 -23.64 20.78 -29.98
C VAL A 156 -22.64 21.80 -29.40
N ARG A 157 -23.13 22.99 -29.06
CA ARG A 157 -22.31 24.11 -28.56
C ARG A 157 -21.47 23.74 -27.32
N PRO A 158 -22.00 23.08 -26.28
CA PRO A 158 -21.20 22.74 -25.10
C PRO A 158 -20.05 21.78 -25.43
N LEU A 159 -20.29 20.86 -26.37
CA LEU A 159 -19.28 19.92 -26.86
C LEU A 159 -18.13 20.64 -27.56
N LEU A 160 -18.43 21.51 -28.54
CA LEU A 160 -17.38 22.24 -29.27
C LEU A 160 -16.61 23.19 -28.35
N VAL A 161 -17.31 23.91 -27.48
CA VAL A 161 -16.66 24.80 -26.51
C VAL A 161 -15.78 24.01 -25.54
N GLY A 162 -16.28 22.90 -25.00
CA GLY A 162 -15.51 22.01 -24.13
C GLY A 162 -14.26 21.47 -24.80
N ILE A 163 -14.39 20.94 -26.02
CA ILE A 163 -13.26 20.45 -26.83
C ILE A 163 -12.21 21.55 -26.99
N VAL A 164 -12.59 22.71 -27.51
CA VAL A 164 -11.64 23.79 -27.82
C VAL A 164 -11.00 24.33 -26.54
N LEU A 165 -11.81 24.65 -25.53
CA LEU A 165 -11.32 25.25 -24.29
C LEU A 165 -10.36 24.31 -23.55
N VAL A 166 -10.74 23.05 -23.37
CA VAL A 166 -9.92 22.08 -22.62
C VAL A 166 -8.73 21.61 -23.46
N ALA A 167 -8.83 21.53 -24.78
CA ALA A 167 -7.69 21.27 -25.66
C ALA A 167 -6.63 22.37 -25.55
N LEU A 168 -7.04 23.65 -25.54
CA LEU A 168 -6.13 24.77 -25.37
C LEU A 168 -5.45 24.75 -23.99
N ILE A 169 -6.21 24.50 -22.92
CA ILE A 169 -5.66 24.35 -21.57
C ILE A 169 -4.66 23.18 -21.54
N GLY A 170 -5.03 22.03 -22.09
CA GLY A 170 -4.18 20.84 -22.15
C GLY A 170 -2.89 21.08 -22.93
N ALA A 171 -2.96 21.78 -24.06
CA ALA A 171 -1.81 22.15 -24.86
C ALA A 171 -0.85 23.07 -24.08
N ILE A 172 -1.37 24.08 -23.39
CA ILE A 172 -0.58 24.99 -22.54
C ILE A 172 0.10 24.22 -21.41
N VAL A 173 -0.66 23.41 -20.67
CA VAL A 173 -0.12 22.59 -19.56
C VAL A 173 0.93 21.62 -20.07
N GLY A 174 0.70 20.97 -21.22
CA GLY A 174 1.65 20.06 -21.85
C GLY A 174 2.97 20.74 -22.18
N VAL A 175 2.93 21.91 -22.84
CA VAL A 175 4.15 22.67 -23.15
C VAL A 175 4.88 23.12 -21.88
N VAL A 176 4.16 23.70 -20.92
CA VAL A 176 4.75 24.18 -19.66
C VAL A 176 5.44 23.04 -18.90
N THR A 177 4.78 21.89 -18.80
CA THR A 177 5.36 20.71 -18.11
C THR A 177 6.57 20.15 -18.85
N ALA A 178 6.55 20.10 -20.18
CA ALA A 178 7.69 19.65 -20.98
C ALA A 178 8.90 20.59 -20.84
N LEU A 179 8.67 21.91 -20.87
CA LEU A 179 9.72 22.90 -20.67
C LEU A 179 10.28 22.86 -19.24
N ALA A 180 9.41 22.74 -18.24
CA ALA A 180 9.83 22.62 -16.84
C ALA A 180 10.65 21.35 -16.57
N ALA A 181 10.39 20.27 -17.31
CA ALA A 181 11.16 19.03 -17.25
C ALA A 181 12.50 19.09 -18.01
N GLY A 182 12.88 20.24 -18.58
CA GLY A 182 14.11 20.40 -19.37
C GLY A 182 14.02 19.82 -20.79
N GLY A 183 12.80 19.59 -21.30
CA GLY A 183 12.58 19.09 -22.64
C GLY A 183 12.97 20.12 -23.71
N GLY A 184 13.75 19.68 -24.72
CA GLY A 184 14.05 20.50 -25.89
C GLY A 184 12.84 20.73 -26.79
N GLY A 185 13.02 21.47 -27.89
CA GLY A 185 11.92 21.87 -28.79
C GLY A 185 11.05 20.70 -29.30
N ARG A 186 11.63 19.53 -29.58
CA ARG A 186 10.87 18.32 -29.96
C ARG A 186 9.96 17.81 -28.84
N GLY A 187 10.42 17.88 -27.58
CA GLY A 187 9.63 17.50 -26.41
C GLY A 187 8.45 18.44 -26.20
N ALA A 188 8.68 19.75 -26.36
CA ALA A 188 7.61 20.75 -26.27
C ALA A 188 6.54 20.55 -27.36
N VAL A 189 6.93 20.25 -28.61
CA VAL A 189 5.97 19.96 -29.70
C VAL A 189 5.17 18.68 -29.42
N ALA A 190 5.83 17.60 -28.99
CA ALA A 190 5.14 16.37 -28.66
C ALA A 190 4.14 16.58 -27.50
N ALA A 191 4.53 17.34 -26.47
CA ALA A 191 3.68 17.64 -25.34
C ALA A 191 2.53 18.60 -25.69
N PHE A 192 2.74 19.54 -26.61
CA PHE A 192 1.68 20.37 -27.17
C PHE A 192 0.62 19.51 -27.85
N VAL A 193 1.02 18.64 -28.78
CA VAL A 193 0.10 17.78 -29.54
C VAL A 193 -0.61 16.80 -28.60
N GLY A 194 0.14 16.15 -27.70
CA GLY A 194 -0.43 15.23 -26.72
C GLY A 194 -1.41 15.92 -25.78
N GLY A 195 -1.07 17.11 -25.27
CA GLY A 195 -1.93 17.92 -24.41
C GLY A 195 -3.19 18.39 -25.12
N LEU A 196 -3.08 18.79 -26.40
CA LEU A 196 -4.21 19.20 -27.22
C LEU A 196 -5.20 18.06 -27.45
N LEU A 197 -4.70 16.88 -27.84
CA LEU A 197 -5.53 15.69 -28.07
C LEU A 197 -6.18 15.20 -26.77
N LEU A 198 -5.40 15.09 -25.69
CA LEU A 198 -5.93 14.65 -24.39
C LEU A 198 -6.95 15.66 -23.86
N GLY A 199 -6.64 16.95 -23.96
CA GLY A 199 -7.55 18.02 -23.56
C GLY A 199 -8.83 18.02 -24.39
N ALA A 200 -8.76 17.78 -25.70
CA ALA A 200 -9.95 17.64 -26.55
C ALA A 200 -10.84 16.46 -26.11
N ILE A 201 -10.25 15.31 -25.82
CA ILE A 201 -10.98 14.12 -25.34
C ILE A 201 -11.64 14.40 -23.98
N ILE A 202 -10.92 14.99 -23.03
CA ILE A 202 -11.47 15.35 -21.71
C ILE A 202 -12.57 16.40 -21.86
N GLY A 203 -12.36 17.41 -22.70
CA GLY A 203 -13.35 18.44 -23.02
C GLY A 203 -14.62 17.82 -23.59
N ALA A 204 -14.49 16.87 -24.52
CA ALA A 204 -15.62 16.15 -25.08
C ALA A 204 -16.38 15.33 -24.03
N LEU A 205 -15.66 14.56 -23.21
CA LEU A 205 -16.27 13.71 -22.18
C LEU A 205 -16.96 14.54 -21.09
N THR A 206 -16.36 15.65 -20.66
CA THR A 206 -16.92 16.53 -19.62
C THR A 206 -18.06 17.41 -20.13
N ALA A 207 -18.19 17.60 -21.45
CA ALA A 207 -19.32 18.29 -22.05
C ALA A 207 -20.61 17.45 -22.05
N ILE A 208 -20.55 16.16 -21.74
CA ILE A 208 -21.73 15.31 -21.63
C ILE A 208 -22.57 15.76 -20.42
N ASP A 209 -23.87 15.96 -20.63
CA ASP A 209 -24.83 16.19 -19.55
C ASP A 209 -25.19 14.85 -18.88
N PHE A 210 -24.34 14.44 -17.94
CA PHE A 210 -24.56 13.19 -17.22
C PHE A 210 -25.77 13.31 -16.29
N ALA A 211 -26.62 12.28 -16.28
CA ALA A 211 -27.57 12.11 -15.19
C ALA A 211 -26.79 12.06 -13.85
N PRO A 212 -27.34 12.60 -12.74
CA PRO A 212 -26.63 12.68 -11.47
C PRO A 212 -26.05 11.33 -10.99
N GLY A 213 -26.79 10.24 -11.19
CA GLY A 213 -26.33 8.89 -10.86
C GLY A 213 -25.13 8.44 -11.69
N ALA A 214 -25.11 8.73 -13.00
CA ALA A 214 -24.00 8.38 -13.88
C ALA A 214 -22.75 9.21 -13.56
N GLY A 215 -22.91 10.53 -13.33
CA GLY A 215 -21.82 11.41 -12.93
C GLY A 215 -21.19 10.98 -11.59
N ALA A 216 -22.03 10.61 -10.61
CA ALA A 216 -21.57 10.04 -9.34
C ALA A 216 -20.81 8.72 -9.54
N ALA A 217 -21.34 7.82 -10.37
CA ALA A 217 -20.73 6.53 -10.62
C ALA A 217 -19.35 6.66 -11.30
N VAL A 218 -19.22 7.57 -12.28
CA VAL A 218 -17.92 7.89 -12.91
C VAL A 218 -16.95 8.46 -11.88
N GLY A 219 -17.41 9.39 -11.03
CA GLY A 219 -16.59 9.96 -9.95
C GLY A 219 -16.04 8.89 -9.00
N ILE A 220 -16.89 7.99 -8.50
CA ILE A 220 -16.51 6.87 -7.63
C ILE A 220 -15.47 5.97 -8.33
N THR A 221 -15.73 5.60 -9.58
CA THR A 221 -14.82 4.76 -10.38
C THR A 221 -13.44 5.39 -10.47
N ILE A 222 -13.35 6.67 -10.84
CA ILE A 222 -12.07 7.37 -10.96
C ILE A 222 -11.38 7.47 -9.60
N GLY A 223 -12.09 7.80 -8.53
CA GLY A 223 -11.50 7.89 -7.19
C GLY A 223 -10.96 6.54 -6.66
N LEU A 224 -11.65 5.43 -6.95
CA LEU A 224 -11.15 4.08 -6.63
C LEU A 224 -9.89 3.74 -7.44
N ILE A 225 -9.87 4.05 -8.74
CA ILE A 225 -8.68 3.87 -9.59
C ILE A 225 -7.50 4.71 -9.06
N VAL A 226 -7.75 5.97 -8.70
CA VAL A 226 -6.74 6.85 -8.11
C VAL A 226 -6.22 6.29 -6.79
N TRP A 227 -7.10 5.81 -5.92
CA TRP A 227 -6.70 5.20 -4.65
C TRP A 227 -5.78 3.99 -4.86
N ILE A 228 -6.16 3.05 -5.74
CA ILE A 228 -5.37 1.87 -6.09
C ILE A 228 -4.03 2.29 -6.71
N GLY A 229 -4.07 3.17 -7.70
CA GLY A 229 -2.90 3.64 -8.44
C GLY A 229 -1.88 4.32 -7.52
N LEU A 230 -2.33 5.15 -6.58
CA LEU A 230 -1.46 5.81 -5.61
C LEU A 230 -0.83 4.82 -4.62
N MET A 231 -1.60 3.83 -4.15
CA MET A 231 -1.07 2.77 -3.31
C MET A 231 0.04 1.96 -4.02
N LEU A 232 -0.21 1.56 -5.28
CA LEU A 232 0.76 0.83 -6.07
C LEU A 232 2.00 1.69 -6.41
N ALA A 233 1.81 2.96 -6.75
CA ALA A 233 2.91 3.88 -7.03
C ALA A 233 3.79 4.12 -5.79
N ASP A 234 3.18 4.29 -4.61
CA ASP A 234 3.90 4.44 -3.33
C ASP A 234 4.70 3.17 -3.00
N LEU A 235 4.12 1.99 -3.25
CA LEU A 235 4.79 0.71 -3.08
C LEU A 235 5.99 0.55 -4.02
N VAL A 236 5.84 0.87 -5.31
CA VAL A 236 6.93 0.81 -6.30
C VAL A 236 8.05 1.80 -5.97
N ARG A 237 7.70 3.00 -5.51
CA ARG A 237 8.69 4.05 -5.17
C ARG A 237 9.44 3.78 -3.88
N THR A 238 8.75 3.26 -2.88
CA THR A 238 9.35 3.01 -1.56
C THR A 238 10.06 1.65 -1.51
N GLY A 239 9.63 0.71 -2.35
CA GLY A 239 10.09 -0.67 -2.35
C GLY A 239 9.56 -1.47 -1.16
N VAL A 240 9.91 -2.75 -1.14
CA VAL A 240 9.64 -3.66 -0.01
C VAL A 240 10.97 -3.92 0.68
N ALA A 241 11.05 -3.61 1.98
CA ALA A 241 12.24 -3.88 2.77
C ALA A 241 12.33 -5.38 3.11
N VAL A 242 12.76 -6.18 2.12
CA VAL A 242 12.84 -7.64 2.21
C VAL A 242 13.68 -8.08 3.42
N ASP A 243 14.76 -7.38 3.73
CA ASP A 243 15.62 -7.71 4.88
C ASP A 243 14.91 -7.47 6.21
N SER A 244 14.11 -6.39 6.31
CA SER A 244 13.26 -6.16 7.49
C SER A 244 12.20 -7.25 7.65
N LEU A 245 11.71 -7.80 6.52
CA LEU A 245 10.73 -8.88 6.54
C LEU A 245 11.39 -10.20 6.98
N LYS A 246 12.61 -10.49 6.53
CA LYS A 246 13.37 -11.66 6.98
C LYS A 246 13.71 -11.57 8.46
N ALA A 247 14.22 -10.41 8.92
CA ALA A 247 14.55 -10.18 10.33
C ALA A 247 13.35 -10.38 11.25
N ARG A 248 12.13 -10.13 10.74
CA ARG A 248 10.88 -10.31 11.48
C ARG A 248 10.51 -11.77 11.76
N PHE A 249 10.90 -12.68 10.86
CA PHE A 249 10.57 -14.10 10.97
C PHE A 249 11.79 -14.97 11.32
N TYR A 250 12.94 -14.34 11.57
CA TYR A 250 14.17 -15.01 11.95
C TYR A 250 14.47 -14.75 13.43
N PRO A 251 14.60 -15.80 14.28
CA PRO A 251 14.88 -15.64 15.70
C PRO A 251 16.37 -15.31 15.92
N SER A 252 16.77 -14.07 15.61
CA SER A 252 18.18 -13.66 15.65
C SER A 252 18.75 -13.70 17.06
N GLN A 253 18.01 -13.25 18.06
CA GLN A 253 18.46 -13.25 19.46
C GLN A 253 18.72 -14.67 19.97
N THR A 254 17.81 -15.61 19.73
CA THR A 254 18.04 -17.03 20.08
C THR A 254 19.26 -17.60 19.35
N VAL A 255 19.39 -17.34 18.04
CA VAL A 255 20.49 -17.86 17.23
C VAL A 255 21.84 -17.27 17.66
N ASP A 256 21.89 -15.96 17.92
CA ASP A 256 23.13 -15.27 18.27
C ASP A 256 23.57 -15.60 19.70
N THR A 257 22.63 -15.67 20.66
CA THR A 257 22.93 -16.13 22.04
C THR A 257 23.44 -17.58 22.05
N ALA A 258 22.88 -18.45 21.20
CA ALA A 258 23.34 -19.81 21.05
C ALA A 258 24.76 -19.89 20.44
N LYS A 259 25.09 -19.03 19.46
CA LYS A 259 26.44 -18.92 18.90
C LYS A 259 27.44 -18.45 19.94
N GLU A 260 27.14 -17.39 20.68
CA GLU A 260 28.01 -16.87 21.75
C GLU A 260 28.29 -17.95 22.81
N THR A 261 27.25 -18.70 23.21
CA THR A 261 27.39 -19.81 24.16
C THR A 261 28.28 -20.93 23.60
N PHE A 262 28.13 -21.24 22.31
CA PHE A 262 28.96 -22.25 21.63
C PHE A 262 30.42 -21.82 21.51
N GLU A 263 30.68 -20.55 21.19
CA GLU A 263 32.03 -19.98 21.12
C GLU A 263 32.70 -19.99 22.50
N TRP A 264 31.99 -19.56 23.55
CA TRP A 264 32.47 -19.66 24.92
C TRP A 264 32.80 -21.10 25.34
N LEU A 265 31.97 -22.07 24.95
CA LEU A 265 32.22 -23.50 25.18
C LEU A 265 33.48 -23.97 24.45
N LYS A 266 33.67 -23.56 23.21
CA LYS A 266 34.83 -23.91 22.40
C LYS A 266 36.14 -23.39 23.01
N GLU A 267 36.13 -22.20 23.60
CA GLU A 267 37.30 -21.66 24.33
C GLU A 267 37.63 -22.43 25.62
N ARG A 268 36.63 -23.07 26.24
CA ARG A 268 36.79 -23.79 27.52
C ARG A 268 37.04 -25.29 27.36
N MET A 269 36.83 -25.87 26.18
CA MET A 269 37.07 -27.30 25.95
C MET A 269 38.57 -27.60 25.77
N PRO A 270 39.09 -28.72 26.34
CA PRO A 270 40.47 -29.13 26.13
C PRO A 270 40.79 -29.37 24.64
N PRO A 271 42.02 -29.11 24.17
CA PRO A 271 42.39 -29.39 22.79
C PRO A 271 42.28 -30.90 22.52
N GLY A 272 41.42 -31.31 21.58
CA GLY A 272 41.37 -32.69 21.06
C GLY A 272 40.02 -33.42 21.06
N ILE A 273 38.91 -32.82 21.50
CA ILE A 273 37.58 -33.49 21.52
C ILE A 273 36.63 -32.99 20.41
N GLY A 274 37.05 -32.02 19.59
CA GLY A 274 36.16 -31.34 18.62
C GLY A 274 36.79 -31.04 17.26
N SER A 275 37.54 -31.98 16.68
CA SER A 275 37.88 -31.99 15.24
C SER A 275 36.97 -32.94 14.48
#